data_AF-A0A7K8KJU1-F1
#
_entry.id   AF-A0A7K8KJU1-F1
#
_cell.length_a   1.000
_cell.length_b   1.000
_cell.length_c   1.000
_cell.angle_alpha   90.00
_cell.angle_beta   90.00
_cell.angle_gamma   90.00
#
_symmetry.space_group_name_H-M   'P 1'
#
loop_
_entity.id
_entity.type
_entity.pdbx_description
1 polymer ?
#
loop_
_entity_poly.entity_id
_entity_poly.type
_entity_poly.pdbx_seq_one_letter_code
_entity_poly.pdbx_strand_id
1 'polypeptide(L)'
;ACVLCRRAGADPDVCGRKVRKRRLCAHEFCLFCADELFQEGEEHVGLMGFLPEDIRRTVKQAARKRCFVCGESGATITCSQRGCKRRFHLPCA
;
A
#
# COMPACT_ATOMS: atom_id res chain seq x y z
N ALA A 1 9.45 -6.41 -5.23
CA ALA A 1 8.38 -5.49 -5.68
C ALA A 1 7.82 -4.74 -4.46
N CYS A 2 7.09 -3.64 -4.66
CA CYS A 2 6.31 -3.00 -3.59
C CYS A 2 5.26 -4.00 -3.06
N VAL A 3 5.19 -4.20 -1.74
CA VAL A 3 4.28 -5.19 -1.13
C VAL A 3 2.81 -4.79 -1.22
N LEU A 4 2.51 -3.51 -1.44
CA LEU A 4 1.15 -2.95 -1.48
C LEU A 4 0.58 -2.87 -2.90
N CYS A 5 1.37 -2.47 -3.90
CA CYS A 5 0.91 -2.41 -5.30
C CYS A 5 1.43 -3.56 -6.18
N ARG A 6 2.27 -4.45 -5.63
CA ARG A 6 2.87 -5.62 -6.30
C ARG A 6 3.77 -5.30 -7.52
N ARG A 7 3.99 -4.04 -7.86
CA ARG A 7 4.85 -3.64 -8.99
C ARG A 7 6.32 -3.51 -8.58
N ALA A 8 7.22 -3.86 -9.50
CA ALA A 8 8.66 -3.67 -9.33
C ALA A 8 9.07 -2.20 -9.46
N GLY A 9 8.42 -1.46 -10.37
CA GLY A 9 8.54 -0.02 -10.51
C GLY A 9 7.17 0.62 -10.71
N ALA A 10 7.09 1.91 -10.48
CA ALA A 10 5.95 2.77 -10.74
C ALA A 10 6.47 4.19 -10.99
N ASP A 11 5.64 5.03 -11.59
CA ASP A 11 5.93 6.45 -11.73
C ASP A 11 6.23 7.08 -10.35
N PRO A 12 7.42 7.67 -10.13
CA PRO A 12 7.77 8.33 -8.87
C PRO A 12 6.83 9.49 -8.51
N ASP A 13 6.23 10.16 -9.48
CA ASP A 13 5.30 11.27 -9.22
C ASP A 13 3.96 10.74 -8.68
N VAL A 14 3.59 9.50 -9.02
CA VAL A 14 2.36 8.84 -8.56
C VAL A 14 2.57 8.05 -7.26
N CYS A 15 3.69 7.34 -7.15
CA CYS A 15 3.94 6.40 -6.05
C CYS A 15 4.96 6.87 -5.02
N GLY A 16 5.72 7.92 -5.32
CA GLY A 16 6.84 8.37 -4.51
C GLY A 16 8.03 7.43 -4.62
N ARG A 17 9.04 7.64 -3.78
CA ARG A 17 10.25 6.81 -3.81
C ARG A 17 9.96 5.41 -3.30
N LYS A 18 10.78 4.47 -3.75
CA LYS A 18 10.73 3.09 -3.27
C LYS A 18 11.65 2.93 -2.06
N VAL A 19 11.06 2.67 -0.91
CA VAL A 19 11.77 2.48 0.35
C VAL A 19 11.90 0.99 0.69
N ARG A 20 13.00 0.62 1.33
CA ARG A 20 13.28 -0.77 1.74
C ARG A 20 13.87 -0.80 3.13
N LYS A 21 13.34 -1.66 4.00
CA LYS A 21 13.93 -1.95 5.31
C LYS A 21 13.62 -3.39 5.70
N ARG A 22 14.62 -4.10 6.21
CA ARG A 22 14.53 -5.55 6.48
C ARG A 22 14.01 -6.29 5.23
N ARG A 23 12.95 -7.10 5.36
CA ARG A 23 12.31 -7.85 4.27
C ARG A 23 11.09 -7.14 3.64
N LEU A 24 10.87 -5.87 3.95
CA LEU A 24 9.75 -5.09 3.40
C LEU A 24 10.26 -4.07 2.38
N CYS A 25 9.48 -3.91 1.33
CA CYS A 25 9.71 -2.93 0.28
C CYS A 25 8.36 -2.34 -0.13
N ALA A 26 8.23 -1.02 -0.11
CA ALA A 26 7.01 -0.34 -0.50
C ALA A 26 7.36 1.00 -1.17
N HIS A 27 6.44 1.55 -1.95
CA HIS A 27 6.54 2.95 -2.35
C HIS A 27 5.98 3.82 -1.23
N GLU A 28 6.55 5.01 -1.04
CA GLU A 28 6.16 5.97 0.00
C GLU A 28 4.65 6.22 -0.03
N PHE A 29 4.09 6.66 -1.16
CA PHE A 29 2.67 6.99 -1.24
C PHE A 29 1.77 5.75 -1.18
N CYS A 30 2.27 4.57 -1.56
CA CYS A 30 1.52 3.33 -1.32
C CYS A 30 1.31 3.08 0.18
N LEU A 31 2.31 3.38 1.04
CA LEU A 31 2.17 3.24 2.49
C LEU A 31 1.14 4.24 3.03
N PHE A 32 1.28 5.52 2.65
CA PHE A 32 0.40 6.59 3.13
C PHE A 32 -1.06 6.44 2.71
N CYS A 33 -1.32 5.89 1.51
CA CYS A 33 -2.68 5.76 0.99
C CYS A 33 -3.36 4.42 1.32
N ALA A 34 -2.67 3.46 1.93
CA ALA A 34 -3.26 2.16 2.25
C ALA A 34 -4.30 2.29 3.36
N ASP A 35 -5.49 1.70 3.17
CA ASP A 35 -6.50 1.63 4.21
C ASP A 35 -5.96 0.88 5.43
N GLU A 36 -6.34 1.32 6.63
CA GLU A 36 -6.06 0.63 7.90
C GLU A 36 -4.56 0.46 8.22
N LEU A 37 -3.70 1.28 7.60
CA LEU A 37 -2.27 1.36 7.91
C LEU A 37 -1.95 2.72 8.52
N PHE A 38 -1.64 2.74 9.81
CA PHE A 38 -1.41 3.96 10.57
C PHE A 38 0.08 4.12 10.89
N GLN A 39 0.56 5.36 10.87
CA GLN A 39 1.90 5.68 11.28
C GLN A 39 1.92 5.80 12.81
N GLU A 40 2.45 4.78 13.49
CA GLU A 40 2.45 4.70 14.97
C GLU A 40 3.80 5.09 15.59
N GLY A 41 4.76 5.57 14.80
CA GLY A 41 6.06 5.99 15.32
C GLY A 41 6.73 7.10 14.51
N GLU A 42 7.86 7.59 15.03
CA GLU A 42 8.75 8.49 14.33
C GLU A 42 9.24 7.86 13.02
N GLU A 43 9.64 8.69 12.04
CA GLU A 43 10.04 8.25 10.69
C GLU A 43 11.07 7.11 10.68
N HIS A 44 11.97 7.08 11.67
CA HIS A 44 13.02 6.08 11.81
C HIS A 44 12.53 4.73 12.34
N VAL A 45 11.31 4.65 12.90
CA VAL A 45 10.67 3.42 13.37
C VAL A 45 10.04 2.69 12.18
N GLY A 46 10.21 1.36 12.11
CA GLY A 46 9.60 0.58 11.03
C GLY A 46 10.02 1.05 9.63
N LEU A 47 9.11 1.03 8.65
CA LEU A 47 9.33 1.53 7.29
C LEU A 47 8.61 2.87 7.14
N MET A 48 9.32 4.00 7.20
CA MET A 48 8.73 5.36 7.19
C MET A 48 7.75 5.61 8.36
N GLY A 49 8.06 5.15 9.57
CA GLY A 49 7.18 5.24 10.73
C GLY A 49 6.07 4.18 10.80
N PHE A 50 5.92 3.34 9.77
CA PHE A 50 4.92 2.25 9.77
C PHE A 50 5.49 0.96 10.33
N LEU A 51 4.79 0.36 11.31
CA LEU A 51 5.23 -0.88 11.93
C LEU A 51 5.24 -2.03 10.91
N PRO A 52 6.33 -2.83 10.83
CA PRO A 52 6.41 -3.94 9.88
C PRO A 52 5.28 -4.97 10.02
N GLU A 53 4.72 -5.13 11.22
CA GLU A 53 3.63 -6.07 11.49
C GLU A 53 2.29 -5.58 10.95
N ASP A 54 2.00 -4.28 11.04
CA ASP A 54 0.81 -3.68 10.46
C ASP A 54 0.85 -3.76 8.94
N ILE A 55 2.00 -3.45 8.32
CA ILE A 55 2.19 -3.62 6.88
C ILE A 55 1.87 -5.07 6.47
N ARG A 56 2.39 -6.06 7.21
CA ARG A 56 2.11 -7.48 6.92
C ARG A 56 0.63 -7.82 7.12
N ARG A 57 -0.02 -7.28 8.16
CA ARG A 57 -1.45 -7.47 8.44
C ARG A 57 -2.30 -6.89 7.31
N THR A 58 -2.07 -5.65 6.90
CA THR A 58 -2.76 -4.99 5.78
C THR A 58 -2.58 -5.77 4.48
N VAL A 59 -1.35 -6.21 4.15
CA VAL A 59 -1.09 -7.03 2.96
C VAL A 59 -1.85 -8.37 3.02
N LYS A 60 -1.90 -9.02 4.18
CA LYS A 60 -2.65 -10.27 4.37
C LYS A 60 -4.15 -10.06 4.22
N GLN A 61 -4.71 -8.99 4.80
CA GLN A 61 -6.12 -8.63 4.66
C GLN A 61 -6.49 -8.28 3.21
N ALA A 62 -5.56 -7.71 2.45
CA ALA A 62 -5.77 -7.37 1.05
C ALA A 62 -5.57 -8.54 0.07
N ALA A 63 -5.08 -9.69 0.53
CA ALA A 63 -4.71 -10.82 -0.34
C ALA A 63 -5.86 -11.35 -1.22
N ARG A 64 -7.12 -11.13 -0.85
CA ARG A 64 -8.33 -11.52 -1.62
C ARG A 64 -9.10 -10.33 -2.19
N LYS A 65 -8.63 -9.10 -1.94
CA LYS A 65 -9.30 -7.86 -2.34
C LYS A 65 -8.82 -7.50 -3.75
N ARG A 66 -9.72 -7.55 -4.73
CA ARG A 66 -9.40 -7.30 -6.14
C ARG A 66 -9.36 -5.81 -6.47
N CYS A 67 -8.38 -5.41 -7.28
CA CYS A 67 -8.34 -4.10 -7.90
C CYS A 67 -9.42 -4.02 -8.99
N PHE A 68 -10.26 -2.99 -8.93
CA PHE A 68 -11.31 -2.75 -9.92
C PHE A 68 -10.75 -2.40 -11.32
N VAL A 69 -9.51 -1.93 -11.39
CA VAL A 69 -8.88 -1.46 -12.64
C VAL A 69 -8.09 -2.57 -13.33
N CYS A 70 -7.16 -3.25 -12.63
CA CYS A 70 -6.33 -4.29 -13.24
C CYS A 70 -6.82 -5.72 -12.97
N GLY A 71 -7.84 -5.92 -12.12
CA GLY A 71 -8.40 -7.23 -11.80
C GLY A 71 -7.58 -8.10 -10.83
N GLU A 72 -6.32 -7.75 -10.58
CA GLU A 72 -5.41 -8.46 -9.68
C GLU A 72 -5.77 -8.28 -8.19
N SER A 73 -5.42 -9.27 -7.36
CA SER A 73 -5.62 -9.22 -5.91
C SER A 73 -4.53 -8.43 -5.19
N GLY A 74 -4.85 -7.89 -4.01
CA GLY A 74 -3.91 -7.12 -3.19
C GLY A 74 -4.25 -5.63 -3.07
N ALA A 75 -5.41 -5.19 -3.54
CA ALA A 75 -5.81 -3.78 -3.51
C ALA A 75 -6.08 -3.31 -2.07
N THR A 76 -5.29 -2.35 -1.62
CA THR A 76 -5.33 -1.81 -0.24
C THR A 76 -6.06 -0.49 -0.10
N ILE A 77 -6.44 0.18 -1.20
CA ILE A 77 -7.09 1.50 -1.16
C ILE A 77 -8.57 1.33 -1.51
N THR A 78 -9.46 1.90 -0.71
CA THR A 78 -10.91 1.96 -1.01
C THR A 78 -11.29 3.35 -1.50
N CYS A 79 -12.21 3.42 -2.47
CA CYS A 79 -12.76 4.71 -2.92
C CYS A 79 -13.39 5.49 -1.75
N SER A 80 -13.08 6.77 -1.64
CA SER A 80 -13.59 7.66 -0.58
C SER A 80 -15.07 8.03 -0.74
N GLN A 81 -15.66 7.79 -1.92
CA GLN A 81 -17.08 8.04 -2.16
C GLN A 81 -17.94 7.15 -1.26
N ARG A 82 -18.84 7.78 -0.48
CA ARG A 82 -19.75 7.08 0.43
C ARG A 82 -20.54 6.00 -0.31
N GLY A 83 -20.48 4.76 0.19
CA GLY A 83 -21.16 3.59 -0.39
C GLY A 83 -20.40 2.89 -1.52
N CYS A 84 -19.32 3.48 -2.04
CA CYS A 84 -18.48 2.81 -3.02
C CYS A 84 -17.58 1.78 -2.34
N LYS A 85 -17.61 0.53 -2.81
CA LYS A 85 -16.75 -0.57 -2.30
C LYS A 85 -15.60 -0.92 -3.24
N ARG A 86 -15.39 -0.10 -4.28
CA ARG A 86 -14.30 -0.32 -5.25
C ARG A 86 -12.96 -0.12 -4.55
N ARG A 87 -12.02 -1.00 -4.89
CA ARG A 87 -10.66 -0.96 -4.37
C ARG A 87 -9.66 -0.92 -5.50
N PHE A 88 -8.51 -0.31 -5.26
CA PHE A 88 -7.46 -0.19 -6.25
C PHE A 88 -6.07 -0.20 -5.61
N HIS A 89 -5.06 -0.46 -6.44
CA HIS A 89 -3.68 -0.15 -6.09
C HIS A 89 -3.44 1.34 -6.40
N LEU A 90 -2.54 2.01 -5.69
CA LEU A 90 -2.23 3.41 -5.98
C LEU A 90 -1.88 3.69 -7.46
N PRO A 91 -0.97 2.94 -8.13
CA PRO A 91 -0.66 3.18 -9.55
C PRO A 91 -1.75 2.68 -10.52
N CYS A 92 -2.91 2.25 -10.00
CA CYS A 92 -4.09 1.91 -10.80
C CYS A 92 -5.21 2.95 -10.63
N ALA A 93 -5.11 3.85 -9.65
CA ALA A 93 -6.02 4.99 -9.53
C ALA A 93 -5.83 5.91 -10.73
#